data_AF-Q76KZ9-F1
#
_entry.id   AF-Q76KZ9-F1
#
_cell.length_a   1.000
_cell.length_b   1.000
_cell.length_c   1.000
_cell.angle_alpha   90.00
_cell.angle_beta   90.00
_cell.angle_gamma   90.00
#
_symmetry.space_group_name_H-M   'P 1'
#
loop_
_entity.id
_entity.type
_entity.pdbx_description
1 polymer ?
#
loop_
_entity_poly.entity_id
_entity_poly.type
_entity_poly.pdbx_seq_one_letter_code
_entity_poly.pdbx_strand_id
1 'polypeptide(L)'
;MVFVERDEELHALGGLLGDATRGHGRAVLISGAIASGKTALLEALSHHALDSGALHLAATGAKAERELQLGVVDQLFRSVPLPADQAAHIAEIVTVDALLPGESELESRTLRQPEAHRIHQI
;
A
#
# COMPACT_ATOMS: atom_id res chain seq x y z
N MET A 1 -11.79 -13.73 -14.46
CA MET A 1 -11.22 -14.90 -13.77
C MET A 1 -12.00 -15.04 -12.46
N VAL A 2 -12.60 -16.19 -12.19
CA VAL A 2 -13.52 -16.37 -11.03
C VAL A 2 -12.70 -16.77 -9.81
N PHE A 3 -12.73 -15.97 -8.75
CA PHE A 3 -12.16 -16.34 -7.46
C PHE A 3 -13.14 -17.28 -6.75
N VAL A 4 -12.79 -18.55 -6.61
CA VAL A 4 -13.50 -19.48 -5.72
C VAL A 4 -12.67 -19.53 -4.42
N GLU A 5 -13.32 -19.41 -3.26
CA GLU A 5 -12.71 -19.34 -1.90
C GLU A 5 -12.05 -18.01 -1.48
N ARG A 6 -12.43 -16.85 -2.05
CA ARG A 6 -11.92 -15.52 -1.59
C ARG A 6 -12.99 -14.53 -1.15
N ASP A 7 -14.24 -14.98 -1.11
CA ASP A 7 -15.38 -14.11 -0.82
C ASP A 7 -15.35 -13.60 0.63
N GLU A 8 -14.86 -14.40 1.58
CA GLU A 8 -14.77 -14.02 2.98
C GLU A 8 -13.71 -12.93 3.22
N GLU A 9 -12.51 -13.08 2.66
CA GLU A 9 -11.47 -12.06 2.80
C GLU A 9 -11.84 -10.76 2.08
N LEU A 10 -12.43 -10.85 0.88
CA LEU A 10 -12.93 -9.69 0.16
C LEU A 10 -14.08 -9.01 0.90
N HIS A 11 -14.99 -9.76 1.51
CA HIS A 11 -16.05 -9.21 2.34
C HIS A 11 -15.50 -8.47 3.56
N ALA A 12 -14.53 -9.07 4.27
CA ALA A 12 -13.88 -8.45 5.41
C ALA A 12 -13.14 -7.15 5.01
N LEU A 13 -12.37 -7.19 3.91
CA LEU A 13 -11.67 -6.02 3.38
C LEU A 13 -12.64 -4.92 2.92
N GLY A 14 -13.74 -5.29 2.26
CA GLY A 14 -14.79 -4.37 1.85
C GLY A 14 -15.45 -3.66 3.03
N GLY A 15 -15.70 -4.37 4.13
CA GLY A 15 -16.19 -3.78 5.38
C GLY A 15 -15.23 -2.73 5.95
N LEU A 16 -13.93 -3.03 5.97
CA LEU A 16 -12.88 -2.12 6.44
C LEU A 16 -12.72 -0.89 5.55
N LEU A 17 -12.85 -1.06 4.23
CA LEU A 17 -12.88 0.06 3.29
C LEU A 17 -14.14 0.93 3.48
N GLY A 18 -15.29 0.31 3.74
CA GLY A 18 -16.51 1.01 4.10
C GLY A 18 -16.35 1.85 5.37
N ASP A 19 -15.66 1.35 6.39
CA ASP A 19 -15.32 2.14 7.58
C ASP A 19 -14.39 3.32 7.25
N ALA A 20 -13.35 3.08 6.45
CA ALA A 20 -12.39 4.11 6.06
C ALA A 20 -13.05 5.25 5.28
N THR A 21 -13.96 4.93 4.35
CA THR A 21 -14.72 5.93 3.59
C THR A 21 -15.70 6.74 4.45
N ARG A 22 -16.12 6.20 5.61
CA ARG A 22 -16.90 6.93 6.64
C ARG A 22 -16.04 7.78 7.59
N GLY A 23 -14.73 7.86 7.36
CA GLY A 23 -13.79 8.63 8.19
C GLY A 23 -13.16 7.83 9.33
N HIS A 24 -13.41 6.52 9.42
CA HIS A 24 -12.79 5.64 10.40
C HIS A 24 -11.61 4.91 9.75
N GLY A 25 -10.45 5.54 9.73
CA GLY A 25 -9.23 4.99 9.14
C GLY A 25 -8.93 3.56 9.62
N ARG A 26 -8.39 2.74 8.73
CA ARG A 26 -8.02 1.34 9.00
C ARG A 26 -6.61 1.07 8.49
N ALA A 27 -5.89 0.22 9.20
CA ALA A 27 -4.64 -0.39 8.73
C ALA A 27 -4.85 -1.90 8.66
N VAL A 28 -4.41 -2.53 7.57
CA VAL A 28 -4.60 -3.97 7.36
C VAL A 28 -3.26 -4.61 7.00
N LEU A 29 -2.96 -5.73 7.64
CA LEU A 29 -1.83 -6.59 7.28
C LEU A 29 -2.37 -7.88 6.66
N ILE A 30 -2.02 -8.10 5.38
CA ILE A 30 -2.30 -9.33 4.66
C ILE A 30 -1.02 -10.18 4.65
N SER A 31 -1.10 -11.39 5.18
CA SER A 31 0.04 -12.32 5.26
C SER A 31 -0.36 -13.70 4.79
N GLY A 32 0.56 -14.41 4.15
CA GLY A 32 0.31 -15.75 3.59
C GLY A 32 1.52 -16.28 2.82
N ALA A 33 1.50 -17.56 2.48
CA ALA A 33 2.58 -18.24 1.77
C ALA A 33 2.91 -17.63 0.40
N ILE A 34 4.03 -18.04 -0.21
CA ILE A 34 4.32 -17.70 -1.61
C ILE A 34 3.21 -18.28 -2.50
N ALA A 35 2.86 -17.57 -3.58
CA ALA A 35 1.80 -17.96 -4.52
C ALA A 35 0.40 -18.11 -3.89
N SER A 36 0.17 -17.57 -2.69
CA SER A 36 -1.12 -17.63 -2.01
C SER A 36 -2.19 -16.71 -2.65
N GLY A 37 -1.80 -15.77 -3.52
CA GLY A 37 -2.72 -14.87 -4.21
C GLY A 37 -2.94 -13.53 -3.52
N LYS A 38 -2.05 -13.11 -2.59
CA LYS A 38 -2.11 -11.79 -1.93
C LYS A 38 -2.18 -10.62 -2.92
N THR A 39 -1.41 -10.68 -4.01
CA THR A 39 -1.44 -9.66 -5.07
C THR A 39 -2.81 -9.61 -5.72
N ALA A 40 -3.37 -10.77 -6.07
CA ALA A 40 -4.70 -10.87 -6.68
C ALA A 40 -5.81 -10.35 -5.73
N LEU A 41 -5.66 -10.57 -4.42
CA LEU A 41 -6.57 -10.03 -3.40
C LEU A 41 -6.48 -8.50 -3.28
N LEU A 42 -5.26 -7.95 -3.28
CA LEU A 42 -5.04 -6.50 -3.27
C LEU A 42 -5.56 -5.82 -4.54
N GLU A 43 -5.38 -6.46 -5.70
CA GLU A 43 -5.92 -5.97 -6.98
C GLU A 43 -7.45 -5.93 -6.98
N ALA A 44 -8.10 -6.98 -6.47
CA ALA A 44 -9.56 -7.01 -6.34
C ALA A 44 -10.09 -5.93 -5.38
N LEU A 45 -9.42 -5.71 -4.25
CA LEU A 45 -9.77 -4.63 -3.32
C LEU A 45 -9.55 -3.25 -3.94
N SER A 46 -8.47 -3.08 -4.72
CA SER A 46 -8.17 -1.82 -5.42
C SER A 46 -9.29 -1.44 -6.39
N HIS A 47 -9.80 -2.38 -7.18
CA HIS A 47 -10.96 -2.15 -8.02
C HIS A 47 -12.19 -1.72 -7.21
N HIS A 48 -12.48 -2.39 -6.09
CA HIS A 48 -13.59 -2.01 -5.22
C HIS A 48 -13.41 -0.60 -4.61
N ALA A 49 -12.19 -0.23 -4.26
CA ALA A 49 -11.87 1.12 -3.77
C ALA A 49 -12.15 2.18 -4.84
N LEU A 50 -11.68 1.94 -6.07
CA LEU A 50 -11.93 2.85 -7.20
C LEU A 50 -13.43 2.98 -7.51
N ASP A 51 -14.17 1.87 -7.51
CA ASP A 51 -15.62 1.84 -7.72
C ASP A 51 -16.39 2.62 -6.63
N SER A 52 -15.84 2.67 -5.41
CA SER A 52 -16.39 3.46 -4.30
C SER A 52 -16.04 4.96 -4.36
N GLY A 53 -15.26 5.39 -5.37
CA GLY A 53 -14.78 6.77 -5.52
C GLY A 53 -13.58 7.11 -4.64
N ALA A 54 -12.94 6.12 -4.00
CA ALA A 54 -11.74 6.35 -3.22
C ALA A 54 -10.52 6.53 -4.13
N LEU A 55 -9.55 7.34 -3.66
CA LEU A 55 -8.24 7.42 -4.31
C LEU A 55 -7.42 6.18 -3.95
N HIS A 56 -7.06 5.39 -4.95
CA HIS A 56 -6.14 4.27 -4.77
C HIS A 56 -4.70 4.72 -5.04
N LEU A 57 -3.83 4.57 -4.03
CA LEU A 57 -2.39 4.75 -4.14
C LEU A 57 -1.70 3.43 -3.83
N ALA A 58 -0.67 3.08 -4.61
CA ALA A 58 0.06 1.83 -4.43
C ALA A 58 1.58 2.04 -4.48
N ALA A 59 2.29 1.25 -3.69
CA ALA A 59 3.74 1.13 -3.71
C ALA A 59 4.13 -0.31 -3.38
N THR A 60 5.25 -0.75 -3.92
CA THR A 60 5.90 -2.02 -3.59
C THR A 60 7.23 -1.71 -2.92
N GLY A 61 7.43 -2.27 -1.73
CA GLY A 61 8.67 -2.12 -0.98
C GLY A 61 9.41 -3.45 -0.82
N ALA A 62 10.73 -3.42 -0.96
CA ALA A 62 11.63 -4.52 -0.65
C ALA A 62 12.62 -4.13 0.45
N LYS A 63 13.11 -5.11 1.22
CA LYS A 63 14.12 -4.85 2.28
C LYS A 63 15.39 -4.19 1.72
N ALA A 64 15.75 -4.50 0.48
CA ALA A 64 16.91 -3.92 -0.22
C ALA A 64 16.74 -2.42 -0.53
N GLU A 65 15.50 -1.91 -0.56
CA GLU A 65 15.20 -0.50 -0.87
C GLU A 65 15.21 0.38 0.38
N ARG A 66 15.58 -0.15 1.54
CA ARG A 66 15.59 0.60 2.80
C ARG A 66 16.49 1.84 2.76
N GLU A 67 17.52 1.81 1.91
CA GLU A 67 18.46 2.92 1.74
C GLU A 67 17.98 3.94 0.71
N LEU A 68 16.89 3.69 -0.02
CA LEU A 68 16.31 4.64 -0.96
C LEU A 68 15.45 5.65 -0.21
N GLN A 69 15.93 6.88 -0.08
CA GLN A 69 15.14 7.95 0.50
C GLN A 69 13.88 8.16 -0.34
N LEU A 70 12.74 8.27 0.33
CA LEU A 70 11.45 8.58 -0.30
C LEU A 70 11.00 7.63 -1.41
N GLY A 71 11.62 6.45 -1.60
CA GLY A 71 11.28 5.53 -2.69
C GLY A 71 9.81 5.08 -2.67
N VAL A 72 9.24 4.84 -1.49
CA VAL A 72 7.79 4.55 -1.36
C VAL A 72 6.92 5.75 -1.70
N VAL A 73 7.35 6.96 -1.32
CA VAL A 73 6.59 8.20 -1.57
C VAL A 73 6.55 8.50 -3.07
N ASP A 74 7.67 8.36 -3.77
CA ASP A 74 7.75 8.50 -5.23
C ASP A 74 6.78 7.52 -5.92
N GLN A 75 6.78 6.24 -5.49
CA GLN A 75 5.86 5.24 -6.05
C GLN A 75 4.38 5.60 -5.84
N LEU A 76 4.01 6.13 -4.67
CA LEU A 76 2.63 6.55 -4.40
C LEU A 76 2.18 7.65 -5.37
N PHE A 77 3.02 8.66 -5.64
CA PHE A 77 2.67 9.71 -6.60
C PHE A 77 2.63 9.23 -8.05
N ARG A 78 3.45 8.23 -8.41
CA ARG A 78 3.41 7.60 -9.75
C ARG A 78 2.18 6.71 -9.95
N SER A 79 1.55 6.26 -8.87
CA SER A 79 0.37 5.38 -8.94
C SER A 79 -0.92 6.10 -9.36
N VAL A 80 -0.89 7.42 -9.51
CA VAL A 80 -2.02 8.25 -9.95
C VAL A 80 -1.68 9.08 -11.19
N PRO A 81 -2.65 9.30 -12.09
CA PRO A 81 -2.45 10.15 -13.25
C PRO A 81 -2.44 11.62 -12.79
N LEU A 82 -1.25 12.20 -12.68
CA LEU A 82 -1.06 13.61 -12.37
C LEU A 82 -0.81 14.43 -13.64
N PRO A 83 -1.26 15.70 -13.68
CA PRO A 83 -0.81 16.65 -14.70
C PRO A 83 0.72 16.70 -14.79
N ALA A 84 1.26 16.86 -15.99
CA ALA A 84 2.70 16.73 -16.24
C ALA A 84 3.54 17.75 -15.44
N ASP A 85 3.03 18.96 -15.25
CA ASP A 85 3.63 20.00 -14.42
C ASP A 85 3.70 19.60 -12.94
N GLN A 86 2.65 18.98 -12.40
CA GLN A 86 2.62 18.49 -11.03
C GLN A 86 3.53 17.28 -10.85
N ALA A 87 3.52 16.35 -11.80
CA ALA A 87 4.41 15.18 -11.78
C ALA A 87 5.88 15.60 -11.81
N ALA A 88 6.24 16.59 -12.64
CA ALA A 88 7.59 17.14 -12.69
C ALA A 88 7.98 17.81 -11.38
N HIS A 89 7.09 18.64 -10.81
CA HIS A 89 7.36 19.30 -9.54
C HIS A 89 7.53 18.30 -8.37
N ILE A 90 6.72 17.25 -8.33
CA ILE A 90 6.85 16.19 -7.33
C ILE A 90 8.17 15.45 -7.51
N ALA A 91 8.59 15.13 -8.74
CA ALA A 91 9.87 14.48 -8.99
C ALA A 91 11.07 15.32 -8.54
N GLU A 92 10.97 16.65 -8.57
CA GLU A 92 11.99 17.56 -8.01
C GLU A 92 12.03 17.56 -6.48
N ILE A 93 10.89 17.41 -5.82
CA ILE A 93 10.79 17.38 -4.34
C ILE A 93 11.15 16.00 -3.80
N VAL A 94 10.67 14.96 -4.46
CA VAL A 94 10.79 13.55 -4.07
C VAL A 94 11.98 12.95 -4.82
N THR A 95 13.17 13.50 -4.55
CA THR A 95 14.41 12.94 -5.08
C THR A 95 14.68 11.60 -4.41
N VAL A 96 14.67 10.53 -5.20
CA VAL A 96 14.99 9.19 -4.72
C VAL A 96 16.48 8.96 -4.88
N ASP A 97 17.23 9.32 -3.85
CA ASP A 97 18.66 9.05 -3.75
C ASP A 97 18.95 7.97 -2.70
N ALA A 98 20.03 7.24 -2.92
CA ALA A 98 20.55 6.33 -1.90
C ALA A 98 21.12 7.15 -0.74
N LEU A 99 20.76 6.78 0.49
CA LEU A 99 21.39 7.29 1.71
C LEU A 99 22.90 7.11 1.62
N LEU A 100 23.66 8.10 2.09
CA LEU A 100 25.09 7.92 2.25
C LEU A 100 25.36 6.79 3.27
N PRO A 101 26.41 5.98 3.09
CA PRO A 101 26.78 4.94 4.04
C PRO A 101 26.92 5.54 5.45
N GLY A 102 26.08 5.11 6.41
CA GLY A 102 26.07 5.60 7.79
C GLY A 102 24.89 6.53 8.15
N GLU A 103 24.11 7.03 7.18
CA GLU A 103 22.87 7.79 7.46
C GLU A 103 21.63 6.90 7.60
N SER A 104 21.79 5.59 7.36
CA SER A 104 20.78 4.54 7.52
C SER A 104 20.50 4.14 8.99
N GLU A 105 20.93 4.96 9.95
CA GLU A 105 20.46 4.89 11.34
C GLU A 105 19.06 5.53 11.51
N LEU A 106 18.25 5.61 10.46
CA LEU A 106 16.80 5.71 10.69
C LEU A 106 16.38 4.43 11.43
N GLU A 107 16.30 4.53 12.75
CA GLU A 107 15.75 3.51 13.62
C GLU A 107 14.41 3.09 13.03
N SER A 108 14.35 1.87 12.49
CA SER A 108 13.08 1.29 12.06
C SER A 108 12.26 1.03 13.31
N ARG A 109 11.46 2.01 13.69
CA ARG A 109 10.51 1.86 14.77
C ARG A 109 9.39 0.99 14.25
N THR A 110 9.24 -0.19 14.83
CA THR A 110 8.06 -1.02 14.57
C THR A 110 6.85 -0.23 15.04
N LEU A 111 6.02 0.23 14.11
CA LEU A 111 4.75 0.86 14.42
C LEU A 111 3.80 -0.24 14.92
N ARG A 112 3.53 -0.25 16.23
CA ARG A 112 2.43 -1.03 16.77
C ARG A 112 1.15 -0.27 16.48
N GLN A 113 0.42 -0.73 15.48
CA GLN A 113 -0.92 -0.24 15.18
C GLN A 113 -1.92 -1.13 15.94
N PRO A 114 -2.41 -0.72 17.12
CA PRO A 114 -3.27 -1.57 17.96
C PRO A 114 -4.58 -1.95 17.26
N GLU A 115 -5.01 -1.16 16.28
CA GLU A 115 -6.23 -1.37 15.49
C GLU A 115 -5.95 -2.00 14.11
N ALA A 116 -4.71 -2.47 13.86
CA ALA A 116 -4.40 -3.13 12.60
C ALA A 116 -5.14 -4.47 12.50
N HIS A 117 -6.01 -4.58 11.51
CA HIS A 117 -6.72 -5.82 11.24
C HIS A 117 -5.76 -6.78 10.51
N ARG A 118 -5.58 -7.97 11.07
CA ARG A 118 -4.76 -9.02 10.45
C ARG A 118 -5.65 -9.99 9.70
N ILE A 119 -5.45 -10.07 8.39
CA ILE A 119 -6.08 -11.06 7.54
C ILE A 119 -5.01 -12.10 7.21
N HIS A 120 -5.19 -13.30 7.77
CA HIS A 120 -4.27 -14.41 7.54
C HIS A 120 -4.82 -15.31 6.45
N GLN A 121 -3.92 -15.73 5.58
CA GLN A 121 -4.19 -16.80 4.65
C GLN A 121 -3.50 -18.09 5.15
N ILE A 122 -4.22 -19.20 5.13
CA ILE A 122 -3.69 -20.55 5.35
C ILE A 122 -2.93 -21.01 4.10
#